data_AF-A0A7C6WL85-F1
#
_entry.id   AF-A0A7C6WL85-F1
#
_cell.length_a   1.000
_cell.length_b   1.000
_cell.length_c   1.000
_cell.angle_alpha   90.00
_cell.angle_beta   90.00
_cell.angle_gamma   90.00
#
_symmetry.space_group_name_H-M   'P 1'
#
loop_
_entity.id
_entity.type
_entity.pdbx_description
1 polymer ?
#
loop_
_entity_poly.entity_id
_entity_poly.type
_entity_poly.pdbx_seq_one_letter_code
_entity_poly.pdbx_strand_id
1 'polypeptide(L)'
;AKSVIQPAYMFNVQPINIQGNRQEESFLRIDMNNIIVESVKPLEDEEKAYILRVYEAEGSHTRAKISFHDQVKHLAITNMLEEVLEDLPVTNELSLTFHAFEIKTIKVSY
;
A
#
# COMPACT_ATOMS: atom_id res chain seq x y z
N ALA A 1 -11.55 6.04 -10.08
CA ALA A 1 -10.35 5.31 -10.53
C ALA A 1 -10.68 3.95 -11.17
N LYS A 2 -11.71 3.24 -10.68
CA LYS A 2 -12.11 1.90 -11.13
C LYS A 2 -12.32 1.72 -12.64
N SER A 3 -12.80 2.73 -13.35
CA SER A 3 -13.17 2.62 -14.77
C SER A 3 -12.06 2.95 -15.76
N VAL A 4 -11.03 3.70 -15.35
CA VAL A 4 -9.98 4.20 -16.26
C VAL A 4 -8.58 3.96 -15.70
N ILE A 5 -8.30 4.45 -14.49
CA ILE A 5 -6.97 4.39 -13.88
C ILE A 5 -6.57 2.93 -13.59
N GLN A 6 -7.40 2.18 -12.85
CA GLN A 6 -7.09 0.78 -12.53
C GLN A 6 -6.97 -0.10 -13.80
N PRO A 7 -7.90 -0.03 -14.78
CA PRO A 7 -7.73 -0.75 -16.05
C PRO A 7 -6.46 -0.36 -16.80
N ALA A 8 -6.03 0.90 -16.77
CA ALA A 8 -4.78 1.33 -17.38
C ALA A 8 -3.57 0.66 -16.69
N TYR A 9 -3.55 0.55 -15.36
CA TYR A 9 -2.52 -0.23 -14.66
C TYR A 9 -2.54 -1.70 -15.08
N MET A 10 -3.72 -2.33 -15.09
CA MET A 10 -3.87 -3.74 -15.46
C MET A 10 -3.48 -4.01 -16.93
N PHE A 11 -3.62 -3.03 -17.80
CA PHE A 11 -3.17 -3.11 -19.19
C PHE A 11 -1.63 -3.06 -19.28
N ASN A 12 -1.00 -2.17 -18.51
CA ASN A 12 0.45 -1.96 -18.54
C ASN A 12 1.23 -2.99 -17.71
N VAL A 13 0.60 -3.61 -16.71
CA VAL A 13 1.21 -4.62 -15.84
C VAL A 13 0.56 -5.97 -16.13
N GLN A 14 1.28 -6.81 -16.89
CA GLN A 14 0.81 -8.13 -17.25
C GLN A 14 0.72 -9.04 -16.01
N PRO A 15 -0.37 -9.82 -15.85
CA PRO A 15 -0.47 -10.76 -14.75
C PRO A 15 0.55 -11.89 -14.90
N ILE A 16 1.07 -12.36 -13.77
CA ILE A 16 1.98 -13.51 -13.73
C ILE A 16 1.13 -14.76 -13.49
N ASN A 17 1.15 -15.69 -14.45
CA ASN A 17 0.43 -16.96 -14.34
C ASN A 17 1.39 -18.08 -13.92
N ILE A 18 1.10 -18.72 -12.78
CA ILE A 18 1.92 -19.82 -12.24
C ILE A 18 0.98 -20.97 -11.88
N GLN A 19 1.34 -22.20 -12.26
CA GLN A 19 0.63 -23.38 -11.82
C GLN A 19 0.97 -23.68 -10.35
N GLY A 20 -0.05 -23.71 -9.49
CA GLY A 20 0.11 -23.96 -8.06
C GLY A 20 -1.14 -24.52 -7.42
N ASN A 21 -1.02 -24.93 -6.15
CA ASN A 21 -2.12 -25.45 -5.33
C ASN A 21 -2.41 -24.60 -4.09
N ARG A 22 -1.71 -23.46 -3.93
CA ARG A 22 -1.95 -22.51 -2.84
C ARG A 22 -3.13 -21.63 -3.21
N GLN A 23 -4.03 -21.38 -2.25
CA GLN A 23 -5.03 -20.35 -2.41
C GLN A 23 -4.35 -18.97 -2.49
N GLU A 24 -4.81 -18.14 -3.43
CA GLU A 24 -4.35 -16.76 -3.52
C GLU A 24 -5.00 -15.93 -2.43
N GLU A 25 -4.17 -15.28 -1.61
CA GLU A 25 -4.60 -14.31 -0.63
C GLU A 25 -3.99 -12.97 -1.01
N SER A 26 -4.79 -11.91 -0.94
CA SER A 26 -4.31 -10.56 -1.22
C SER A 26 -3.28 -10.17 -0.15
N PHE A 27 -2.11 -9.70 -0.55
CA PHE A 27 -1.08 -9.21 0.36
C PHE A 27 -1.60 -8.10 1.29
N LEU A 28 -2.41 -7.20 0.73
CA LEU A 28 -3.19 -6.20 1.45
C LEU A 28 -4.46 -5.86 0.65
N ARG A 29 -5.40 -5.14 1.26
CA ARG A 29 -6.59 -4.58 0.60
C ARG A 29 -6.77 -3.11 0.94
N ILE A 30 -7.29 -2.35 -0.01
CA ILE A 30 -7.70 -0.96 0.18
C ILE A 30 -9.19 -0.85 -0.17
N ASP A 31 -9.96 -0.18 0.68
CA ASP A 31 -11.41 -0.03 0.52
C ASP A 31 -11.83 1.07 -0.48
N MET A 32 -10.93 2.02 -0.75
CA MET A 32 -11.16 3.14 -1.65
C MET A 32 -10.48 2.93 -3.01
N ASN A 33 -11.27 3.01 -4.09
CA ASN A 33 -10.78 2.74 -5.45
C ASN A 33 -9.75 3.76 -5.95
N ASN A 34 -9.82 5.00 -5.47
CA ASN A 34 -8.96 6.11 -5.89
C ASN A 34 -7.64 6.20 -5.11
N ILE A 35 -7.44 5.30 -4.14
CA ILE A 35 -6.17 5.12 -3.46
C ILE A 35 -5.45 3.92 -4.08
N ILE A 36 -4.27 4.17 -4.63
CA ILE A 36 -3.51 3.18 -5.39
C ILE A 36 -2.22 2.86 -4.64
N VAL A 37 -1.92 1.57 -4.48
CA VAL A 37 -0.58 1.13 -4.08
C VAL A 37 0.29 1.13 -5.33
N GLU A 38 1.20 2.09 -5.40
CA GLU A 38 2.12 2.24 -6.53
C GLU A 38 3.26 1.23 -6.45
N SER A 39 3.80 1.04 -5.24
CA SER A 39 4.91 0.12 -5.05
C SER A 39 4.85 -0.59 -3.72
N VAL A 40 5.23 -1.87 -3.75
CA VAL A 40 5.58 -2.68 -2.58
C VAL A 40 7.02 -3.10 -2.78
N LYS A 41 7.92 -2.74 -1.88
CA LYS A 41 9.31 -3.19 -1.92
C LYS A 41 9.82 -3.62 -0.55
N PRO A 42 10.75 -4.58 -0.46
CA PRO A 42 11.48 -4.81 0.78
C PRO A 42 12.14 -3.52 1.26
N LEU A 43 12.29 -3.36 2.58
CA LEU A 43 13.18 -2.34 3.12
C LEU A 43 14.61 -2.64 2.65
N GLU A 44 15.42 -1.61 2.39
CA GLU A 44 16.79 -1.79 1.89
C GLU A 44 17.72 -2.44 2.94
N ASP A 45 17.45 -2.22 4.22
CA ASP A 45 18.15 -2.87 5.32
C ASP A 45 17.68 -4.32 5.55
N GLU A 46 18.48 -5.13 6.23
CA GLU A 46 18.17 -6.54 6.59
C GLU A 46 17.04 -6.68 7.65
N GLU A 47 16.16 -5.70 7.76
CA GLU A 47 15.02 -5.74 8.65
C GLU A 47 13.83 -6.50 8.03
N LYS A 48 13.03 -7.14 8.88
CA LYS A 48 11.75 -7.75 8.47
C LYS A 48 10.68 -6.68 8.28
N ALA A 49 10.85 -5.90 7.22
CA ALA A 49 9.94 -4.83 6.86
C ALA A 49 9.82 -4.66 5.35
N TYR A 50 8.74 -4.02 4.93
CA TYR A 50 8.53 -3.58 3.56
C TYR A 50 8.00 -2.14 3.55
N ILE A 51 8.21 -1.48 2.41
CA ILE A 51 7.74 -0.13 2.13
C ILE A 51 6.56 -0.22 1.16
N LEU A 52 5.47 0.43 1.54
CA LEU A 52 4.34 0.72 0.68
C LEU A 52 4.39 2.19 0.25
N ARG A 53 4.33 2.43 -1.06
CA ARG A 53 4.02 3.77 -1.58
C ARG A 53 2.59 3.79 -2.06
N VAL A 54 1.80 4.67 -1.48
CA VAL A 54 0.37 4.75 -1.70
C VAL A 54 0.01 6.18 -2.06
N TYR A 55 -0.82 6.39 -3.08
CA TYR A 55 -1.19 7.73 -3.50
C TYR A 55 -2.67 7.87 -3.84
N GLU A 56 -3.16 9.11 -3.77
CA GLU A 56 -4.49 9.50 -4.21
C GLU A 56 -4.49 9.90 -5.69
N ALA A 57 -5.34 9.27 -6.50
CA ALA A 57 -5.24 9.32 -7.95
C ALA A 57 -6.23 10.27 -8.64
N GLU A 58 -7.20 10.86 -7.92
CA GLU A 58 -8.31 11.61 -8.51
C GLU A 58 -8.39 13.08 -8.09
N GLY A 59 -7.41 13.59 -7.34
CA GLY A 59 -7.36 14.97 -6.88
C GLY A 59 -8.38 15.26 -5.77
N SER A 60 -8.74 14.25 -4.98
CA SER A 60 -9.80 14.32 -3.97
C SER A 60 -9.25 14.19 -2.54
N HIS A 61 -9.99 14.70 -1.55
CA HIS A 61 -9.71 14.44 -0.15
C HIS A 61 -10.39 13.13 0.28
N THR A 62 -9.60 12.09 0.54
CA THR A 62 -10.09 10.72 0.72
C THR A 62 -9.58 10.09 2.01
N ARG A 63 -10.50 9.54 2.81
CA ARG A 63 -10.16 8.65 3.92
C ARG A 63 -10.27 7.21 3.44
N ALA A 64 -9.19 6.44 3.58
CA ALA A 64 -9.13 5.04 3.16
C ALA A 64 -8.61 4.14 4.28
N LYS A 65 -9.08 2.89 4.28
CA LYS A 65 -8.62 1.82 5.14
C LYS A 65 -7.76 0.84 4.35
N ILE A 66 -6.56 0.59 4.87
CA ILE A 66 -5.63 -0.42 4.39
C ILE A 66 -5.72 -1.61 5.36
N SER A 67 -6.10 -2.78 4.85
CA SER A 67 -6.16 -4.03 5.61
C SER A 67 -5.00 -4.93 5.22
N PHE A 68 -4.15 -5.27 6.18
CA PHE A 68 -2.99 -6.14 6.01
C PHE A 68 -3.36 -7.61 6.24
N HIS A 69 -2.84 -8.51 5.40
CA HIS A 69 -3.05 -9.94 5.57
C HIS A 69 -2.25 -10.50 6.75
N ASP A 70 -0.95 -10.24 6.79
CA ASP A 70 -0.06 -10.71 7.85
C ASP A 70 -0.12 -9.83 9.10
N GLN A 71 0.25 -10.38 10.25
CA GLN A 71 0.31 -9.64 11.50
C GLN A 71 1.33 -8.49 11.42
N VAL A 72 0.85 -7.28 11.66
CA VAL A 72 1.69 -6.09 11.69
C VAL A 72 2.34 -5.95 13.06
N LYS A 73 3.68 -5.78 13.09
CA LYS A 73 4.45 -5.53 14.32
C LYS A 73 4.79 -4.07 14.53
N HIS A 74 4.92 -3.31 13.45
CA HIS A 74 5.23 -1.88 13.49
C HIS A 74 4.72 -1.17 12.23
N LEU A 75 4.29 0.08 12.38
CA LEU A 75 3.85 0.95 11.30
C LEU A 75 4.46 2.34 11.48
N ALA A 76 4.95 2.92 10.39
CA ALA A 76 5.40 4.31 10.39
C ALA A 76 5.14 4.98 9.05
N ILE A 77 4.84 6.27 9.06
CA ILE A 77 4.95 7.15 7.90
C ILE A 77 6.42 7.51 7.72
N THR A 78 6.89 7.43 6.48
CA THR A 78 8.26 7.81 6.11
C THR A 78 8.26 8.88 5.03
N ASN A 79 9.41 9.52 4.85
CA ASN A 79 9.66 10.30 3.64
C ASN A 79 10.01 9.40 2.45
N MET A 80 10.37 10.02 1.31
CA MET A 80 10.74 9.30 0.07
C MET A 80 12.09 8.57 0.17
N LEU A 81 12.90 8.88 1.18
CA LEU A 81 14.17 8.21 1.52
C LEU A 81 13.98 7.15 2.61
N GLU A 82 12.74 6.79 2.94
CA GLU A 82 12.39 5.76 3.95
C GLU A 82 12.76 6.12 5.39
N GLU A 83 13.11 7.39 5.64
CA GLU A 83 13.36 7.90 6.97
C GLU A 83 12.02 8.10 7.70
N VAL A 84 11.92 7.58 8.93
CA VAL A 84 10.71 7.63 9.75
C VAL A 84 10.39 9.08 10.12
N LEU A 85 9.15 9.48 9.86
CA LEU A 85 8.60 10.79 10.22
C LEU A 85 7.64 10.71 11.40
N GLU A 86 6.81 9.66 11.43
CA GLU A 86 5.75 9.49 12.41
C GLU A 86 5.47 7.99 12.62
N ASP A 87 5.53 7.54 13.86
CA ASP A 87 5.08 6.19 14.23
C ASP A 87 3.55 6.14 14.32
N LEU A 88 2.98 5.05 13.82
CA LEU A 88 1.54 4.81 13.80
C LEU A 88 1.17 3.72 14.81
N PRO A 89 -0.07 3.72 15.33
CA PRO A 89 -0.55 2.62 16.16
C PRO A 89 -0.47 1.29 15.43
N VAL A 90 0.03 0.25 16.11
CA VAL A 90 0.09 -1.09 15.56
C VAL A 90 -1.32 -1.64 15.34
N THR A 91 -1.66 -1.92 14.09
CA THR A 91 -2.98 -2.41 13.68
C THR A 91 -2.86 -3.16 12.35
N ASN A 92 -3.73 -4.15 12.14
CA ASN A 92 -3.92 -4.79 10.83
C ASN A 92 -4.91 -4.02 9.95
N GLU A 93 -5.59 -3.00 10.49
CA GLU A 93 -6.50 -2.11 9.78
C GLU A 93 -6.07 -0.66 9.99
N LEU A 94 -5.30 -0.13 9.06
CA LEU A 94 -4.76 1.23 9.12
C LEU A 94 -5.69 2.19 8.37
N SER A 95 -6.22 3.19 9.06
CA SER A 95 -7.00 4.28 8.44
C SER A 95 -6.10 5.49 8.18
N LEU A 96 -6.02 5.95 6.94
CA LEU A 96 -5.28 7.14 6.53
C LEU A 96 -6.18 8.12 5.80
N THR A 97 -5.88 9.41 5.95
CA THR A 97 -6.49 10.49 5.17
C THR A 97 -5.47 11.01 4.16
N PHE A 98 -5.89 11.11 2.91
CA PHE A 98 -5.12 11.64 1.79
C PHE A 98 -5.73 12.94 1.30
N HIS A 99 -4.89 13.93 1.04
CA HIS A 99 -5.22 15.14 0.29
C HIS A 99 -5.13 14.87 -1.22
N ALA A 100 -5.59 15.84 -2.02
CA ALA A 100 -5.55 15.76 -3.47
C ALA A 100 -4.13 15.45 -3.97
N PHE A 101 -3.98 14.34 -4.71
CA PHE A 101 -2.69 13.86 -5.24
C PHE A 101 -1.60 13.60 -4.19
N GLU A 102 -1.98 13.41 -2.93
CA GLU A 102 -1.02 13.13 -1.86
C GLU A 102 -0.41 11.74 -2.03
N ILE A 103 0.91 11.66 -1.83
CA ILE A 103 1.67 10.41 -1.75
C ILE A 103 2.04 10.20 -0.28
N LYS A 104 1.77 9.00 0.23
CA LYS A 104 2.28 8.54 1.53
C LYS A 104 3.18 7.33 1.32
N THR A 105 4.30 7.32 2.05
CA THR A 105 5.19 6.17 2.13
C THR A 105 5.05 5.58 3.54
N ILE A 106 4.79 4.28 3.61
CA ILE A 106 4.47 3.58 4.85
C ILE A 106 5.46 2.43 5.01
N LYS A 107 6.20 2.43 6.12
CA LYS A 107 7.01 1.29 6.55
C LYS A 107 6.15 0.34 7.37
N VAL A 108 6.17 -0.94 7.02
CA VAL A 108 5.42 -2.00 7.70
C VAL A 108 6.38 -3.11 8.11
N SER A 109 6.51 -3.37 9.41
CA SER A 109 7.32 -4.48 9.94
C SER A 109 6.46 -5.68 10.33
N TYR A 110 6.96 -6.90 10.11
CA TYR A 110 6.22 -8.17 10.26
C TYR A 110 7.00 -9.29 10.96
#